data_AF-A0A536DZJ4-F1
#
_entry.id   AF-A0A536DZJ4-F1
#
_cell.length_a   1.000
_cell.length_b   1.000
_cell.length_c   1.000
_cell.angle_alpha   90.00
_cell.angle_beta   90.00
_cell.angle_gamma   90.00
#
_symmetry.space_group_name_H-M   'P 1'
#
loop_
_entity.id
_entity.type
_entity.pdbx_description
1 polymer ?
#
loop_
_entity_poly.entity_id
_entity_poly.type
_entity_poly.pdbx_seq_one_letter_code
_entity_poly.pdbx_strand_id
1 'polypeptide(L)'
;PLCHPLPLTGIELSLEPNEARGAIDVTATVRTTAKTGVEMEALTAVSVAALTVYDMAKAAQKDMRIGDIRLVRKTGGKSGDIELK
;
A
#
# COMPACT_ATOMS: atom_id res chain seq x y z
N PRO A 1 14.56 2.86 6.91
CA PRO A 1 15.25 3.33 8.14
C PRO A 1 15.31 4.86 8.29
N LEU A 2 15.38 5.63 7.19
CA LEU A 2 15.57 7.08 7.20
C LEU A 2 14.27 7.87 6.92
N CYS A 3 13.10 7.25 7.10
CA CYS A 3 11.83 7.95 6.93
C CYS A 3 11.65 8.97 8.07
N HIS A 4 11.07 10.12 7.74
CA HIS A 4 10.79 11.15 8.73
C HIS A 4 9.57 10.72 9.57
N PRO A 5 9.54 11.01 10.88
CA PRO A 5 8.31 10.93 11.65
C PRO A 5 7.32 11.99 11.16
N LEU A 6 6.10 11.59 10.79
CA LEU A 6 5.06 12.47 10.25
C LEU A 6 3.70 12.24 10.94
N PRO A 7 2.94 13.29 11.27
CA PRO A 7 1.57 13.15 11.74
C PRO A 7 0.65 12.80 10.56
N LEU A 8 0.08 11.59 10.56
CA LEU A 8 -0.86 11.16 9.53
C LEU A 8 -2.25 11.73 9.81
N THR A 9 -2.90 12.23 8.76
CA THR A 9 -4.24 12.84 8.85
C THR A 9 -5.34 11.94 8.33
N GLY A 10 -4.99 10.89 7.58
CA GLY A 10 -5.94 9.88 7.11
C GLY A 10 -5.24 8.67 6.52
N ILE A 11 -5.82 7.50 6.74
CA ILE A 11 -5.39 6.22 6.19
C ILE A 11 -6.63 5.46 5.78
N GLU A 12 -6.67 5.04 4.52
CA GLU A 12 -7.70 4.16 3.96
C GLU A 12 -7.01 2.92 3.41
N LEU A 13 -7.54 1.73 3.72
CA LEU A 13 -7.02 0.45 3.27
C LEU A 13 -8.20 -0.38 2.73
N SER A 14 -8.11 -0.82 1.47
CA SER A 14 -9.08 -1.71 0.83
C SER A 14 -8.42 -3.03 0.46
N LEU A 15 -9.12 -4.14 0.71
CA LEU A 15 -8.76 -5.48 0.28
C LEU A 15 -9.93 -6.04 -0.53
N GLU A 16 -9.72 -6.24 -1.82
CA GLU A 16 -10.77 -6.64 -2.76
C GLU A 16 -10.41 -7.96 -3.43
N PRO A 17 -11.23 -9.02 -3.29
CA PRO A 17 -11.02 -10.26 -4.03
C PRO A 17 -11.16 -10.02 -5.53
N ASN A 18 -10.19 -10.50 -6.29
CA ASN A 18 -10.19 -10.52 -7.75
C ASN A 18 -10.32 -11.96 -8.22
N GLU A 19 -11.57 -12.43 -8.36
CA GLU A 19 -11.86 -13.82 -8.71
C GLU A 19 -11.27 -14.22 -10.07
N ALA A 20 -11.28 -13.30 -11.03
CA ALA A 20 -10.75 -13.55 -12.38
C ALA A 20 -9.23 -13.84 -12.36
N ARG A 21 -8.49 -13.19 -11.46
CA ARG A 21 -7.04 -13.40 -11.28
C ARG A 21 -6.70 -14.40 -10.18
N GLY A 22 -7.67 -14.83 -9.38
CA GLY A 22 -7.43 -15.60 -8.15
C GLY A 22 -6.53 -14.85 -7.16
N ALA A 23 -6.74 -13.54 -7.02
CA ALA A 23 -5.89 -12.64 -6.23
C ALA A 23 -6.69 -11.81 -5.24
N ILE A 24 -6.01 -11.15 -4.31
CA ILE A 24 -6.57 -10.09 -3.48
C ILE A 24 -5.83 -8.81 -3.85
N ASP A 25 -6.55 -7.84 -4.39
CA ASP A 25 -6.00 -6.52 -4.70
C ASP A 25 -6.02 -5.67 -3.43
N VAL A 26 -4.85 -5.18 -3.02
CA VAL A 26 -4.67 -4.39 -1.79
C VAL A 26 -4.32 -2.95 -2.17
N THR A 27 -5.16 -2.01 -1.77
CA THR A 27 -4.97 -0.58 -2.06
C THR A 27 -4.91 0.21 -0.76
N ALA A 28 -3.89 1.06 -0.60
CA ALA A 28 -3.80 1.99 0.52
C ALA A 28 -3.70 3.44 0.04
N THR A 29 -4.48 4.33 0.65
CA THR A 29 -4.37 5.78 0.48
C THR A 29 -3.99 6.41 1.82
N VAL A 30 -2.86 7.10 1.87
CA VAL A 30 -2.37 7.79 3.06
C VAL A 30 -2.32 9.29 2.80
N ARG A 31 -2.71 10.09 3.80
CA ARG A 31 -2.74 11.55 3.75
C ARG A 31 -1.99 12.14 4.94
N THR A 32 -1.30 13.25 4.70
CA THR A 32 -0.67 14.07 5.74
C THR A 32 -0.61 15.53 5.29
N THR A 33 -0.35 16.43 6.24
CA THR A 33 0.07 17.81 5.99
C THR A 33 1.47 17.98 6.60
N ALA A 34 2.51 17.77 5.79
CA ALA A 34 3.90 17.82 6.24
C ALA A 34 4.88 18.25 5.14
N LYS A 35 6.18 18.34 5.48
CA LYS A 35 7.25 18.77 4.54
C LYS A 35 7.72 17.66 3.59
N THR A 36 7.40 16.41 3.88
CA THR A 36 7.74 15.24 3.06
C THR A 36 6.48 14.48 2.70
N GLY A 37 6.54 13.71 1.61
CA GLY A 37 5.44 12.86 1.17
C GLY A 37 5.24 11.63 2.05
N VAL A 38 4.19 10.87 1.75
CA VAL A 38 3.76 9.65 2.46
C VAL A 38 3.75 8.40 1.58
N GLU A 39 4.61 8.37 0.56
CA GLU A 39 4.74 7.23 -0.34
C GLU A 39 5.12 5.95 0.43
N MET A 40 6.01 6.10 1.41
CA MET A 40 6.51 4.97 2.19
C MET A 40 5.44 4.41 3.11
N GLU A 41 4.58 5.25 3.68
CA GLU A 41 3.47 4.84 4.54
C GLU A 41 2.44 4.06 3.74
N ALA A 42 2.09 4.53 2.53
CA ALA A 42 1.17 3.81 1.65
C ALA A 42 1.74 2.45 1.20
N LEU A 43 3.00 2.41 0.75
CA LEU A 43 3.68 1.18 0.33
C LEU A 43 3.85 0.20 1.49
N THR A 44 4.14 0.70 2.69
CA THR A 44 4.26 -0.15 3.88
C THR A 44 2.90 -0.71 4.28
N ALA A 45 1.83 0.09 4.23
CA ALA A 45 0.48 -0.35 4.56
C ALA A 45 0.04 -1.53 3.68
N VAL A 46 0.19 -1.43 2.34
CA VAL A 46 -0.16 -2.55 1.44
C VAL A 46 0.75 -3.77 1.66
N SER A 47 2.03 -3.55 1.92
CA SER A 47 2.99 -4.65 2.14
C SER A 47 2.63 -5.46 3.38
N VAL A 48 2.37 -4.77 4.50
CA VAL A 48 2.02 -5.43 5.76
C VAL A 48 0.64 -6.08 5.66
N ALA A 49 -0.33 -5.43 5.03
CA ALA A 49 -1.64 -6.04 4.79
C ALA A 49 -1.55 -7.33 3.96
N ALA A 50 -0.74 -7.33 2.90
CA ALA A 50 -0.49 -8.53 2.09
C ALA A 50 0.21 -9.64 2.90
N LEU A 51 1.17 -9.29 3.77
CA LEU A 51 1.79 -10.24 4.69
C LEU A 51 0.78 -10.83 5.68
N THR A 52 -0.17 -10.03 6.18
CA THR A 52 -1.26 -10.51 7.04
C THR A 52 -2.18 -11.47 6.29
N VAL A 53 -2.54 -11.17 5.04
CA VAL A 53 -3.32 -12.09 4.20
C VAL A 53 -2.59 -13.41 4.01
N TYR A 54 -1.29 -13.37 3.70
CA TYR A 54 -0.47 -14.57 3.62
C TYR A 54 -0.49 -15.35 4.94
N ASP A 55 -0.31 -14.67 6.07
CA ASP A 55 -0.33 -15.30 7.40
C ASP A 55 -1.65 -16.04 7.68
N MET A 56 -2.78 -15.46 7.31
CA MET A 56 -4.10 -16.06 7.51
C MET A 56 -4.35 -17.27 6.58
N ALA A 57 -3.83 -17.25 5.35
CA ALA A 57 -4.14 -18.27 4.34
C ALA A 57 -3.04 -19.34 4.17
N LYS A 58 -1.84 -19.16 4.74
CA LYS A 58 -0.68 -20.06 4.54
C LYS A 58 -0.90 -21.52 4.97
N ALA A 59 -1.92 -21.78 5.80
CA ALA A 59 -2.30 -23.13 6.18
C ALA A 59 -2.97 -23.90 5.02
N ALA A 60 -3.75 -23.19 4.20
CA ALA A 60 -4.46 -23.76 3.06
C ALA A 60 -3.60 -23.79 1.80
N GLN A 61 -2.83 -22.72 1.55
CA GLN A 61 -2.00 -22.59 0.35
C GLN A 61 -0.66 -21.94 0.70
N LYS A 62 0.46 -22.62 0.42
CA LYS A 62 1.82 -22.16 0.80
C LYS A 62 2.61 -21.50 -0.32
N ASP A 63 2.16 -21.63 -1.56
CA ASP A 63 2.83 -21.10 -2.75
C ASP A 63 2.26 -19.74 -3.21
N MET A 64 1.43 -19.10 -2.38
CA MET A 64 0.95 -17.73 -2.60
C MET A 64 2.12 -16.77 -2.79
N ARG A 65 1.95 -15.80 -3.69
CA ARG A 65 2.96 -14.77 -3.97
C ARG A 65 2.42 -13.40 -3.64
N ILE A 66 3.24 -12.59 -2.97
CA ILE A 66 3.03 -11.16 -2.82
C ILE A 66 3.85 -10.48 -3.92
N GLY A 67 3.20 -9.69 -4.76
CA GLY A 67 3.82 -9.04 -5.92
C GLY A 67 3.18 -7.69 -6.23
N ASP A 68 3.72 -7.01 -7.25
CA ASP A 68 3.19 -5.76 -7.80
C ASP A 68 2.96 -4.62 -6.79
N ILE A 69 3.72 -4.61 -5.68
CA ILE A 69 3.71 -3.50 -4.73
C ILE A 69 4.35 -2.29 -5.41
N ARG A 70 3.51 -1.30 -5.71
CA ARG A 70 3.93 -0.07 -6.39
C ARG A 70 3.08 1.12 -5.97
N LEU A 71 3.65 2.29 -6.14
CA LEU A 71 2.92 3.54 -6.01
C LEU A 71 2.10 3.75 -7.29
N VAL A 72 0.81 4.06 -7.16
CA VAL A 72 -0.09 4.32 -8.31
C VAL A 72 -0.42 5.80 -8.47
N ARG A 73 -0.46 6.55 -7.36
CA ARG A 73 -0.75 7.97 -7.37
C ARG A 73 -0.10 8.67 -6.20
N LYS A 74 0.37 9.89 -6.43
CA LYS A 74 0.81 10.84 -5.40
C LYS A 74 0.34 12.24 -5.78
N THR A 75 -0.02 13.04 -4.79
CA THR A 75 -0.33 14.46 -4.98
C THR A 75 0.47 15.31 -4.01
N GLY A 76 0.81 16.53 -4.42
CA GLY A 76 1.50 17.52 -3.57
C GLY A 76 3.02 17.39 -3.49
N GLY A 77 3.64 18.39 -2.83
CA GLY A 77 5.08 18.61 -2.86
C GLY A 77 5.55 19.30 -4.15
N LYS A 78 6.85 19.57 -4.25
CA LYS A 78 7.44 20.30 -5.40
C LYS A 78 7.24 19.56 -6.74
N SER A 79 7.15 18.23 -6.70
CA SER A 79 6.97 17.38 -7.88
C SER A 79 5.55 17.39 -8.45
N GLY A 80 4.58 17.98 -7.74
CA GLY A 80 3.19 18.02 -8.17
C GLY A 80 2.48 16.67 -8.11
N ASP A 81 1.43 16.54 -8.92
CA ASP A 81 0.59 15.35 -9.00
C ASP A 81 1.18 14.34 -9.99
N ILE A 82 1.30 13.10 -9.54
CA ILE A 82 1.90 11.99 -10.27
C ILE A 82 0.89 10.84 -10.29
N GLU A 83 0.62 10.31 -11.48
CA GLU A 83 -0.15 9.10 -11.69
C GLU A 83 0.72 8.10 -12.46
N LEU A 84 0.99 6.95 -11.85
CA LEU A 84 1.89 5.92 -12.36
C LEU A 84 1.06 4.75 -12.89
N LYS A 85 1.29 4.41 -14.15
CA LYS A 85 0.59 3.33 -14.86
C LYS A 85 1.22 1.98 -14.60
#